data_AF-A0A813HN64-F1
#
_entry.id   AF-A0A813HN64-F1
#
_cell.length_a   1.000
_cell.length_b   1.000
_cell.length_c   1.000
_cell.angle_alpha   90.00
_cell.angle_beta   90.00
_cell.angle_gamma   90.00
#
_symmetry.space_group_name_H-M   'P 1'
#
loop_
_entity.id
_entity.type
_entity.pdbx_description
1 polymer ?
#
loop_
_entity_poly.entity_id
_entity_poly.type
_entity_poly.pdbx_seq_one_letter_code
_entity_poly.pdbx_strand_id
1 'polypeptide(L)'
;MAKVTPSPTPVGVERGVSKEADLGSSRWQSCKSIGKEIRRYLSTLDLRFEDASEEVNFKESLENEVILHGCLAALCGVIVIPVALVPVFAREFSFMFALGDVRSGLLLTWCSTFIVVLSYLITSALRLWKGWFKKWNWELYFMISASYYALSLSFANFWHMPLMVGIRPESVWHHDARGTEVFILLALDGLMTCVAMYVPVRACNLWILPVLGVGSYLVLLMAVDSVFPNDRHLTVGALLALTSMASNGAWRNEKSRREKWQALLRVLEQEE
;
A
#
# COMPACT_ATOMS: atom_id res chain seq x y z
N MET A 1 76.87 -42.96 -18.81
CA MET A 1 75.89 -43.83 -19.51
C MET A 1 74.50 -43.46 -19.04
N ALA A 2 73.80 -42.62 -19.81
CA ALA A 2 72.49 -42.08 -19.46
C ALA A 2 71.36 -42.97 -20.02
N LYS A 3 70.43 -43.35 -19.16
CA LYS A 3 69.30 -44.24 -19.43
C LYS A 3 68.16 -43.38 -20.00
N VAL A 4 67.89 -43.52 -21.30
CA VAL A 4 66.79 -42.82 -21.99
C VAL A 4 65.47 -43.52 -21.66
N THR A 5 64.57 -42.84 -20.96
CA THR A 5 63.20 -43.31 -20.70
C THR A 5 62.24 -42.84 -21.81
N PRO A 6 61.34 -43.70 -22.30
CA PRO A 6 60.42 -43.36 -23.39
C PRO A 6 59.28 -42.44 -22.91
N SER A 7 58.91 -41.50 -23.78
CA SER A 7 57.86 -40.50 -23.59
C SER A 7 56.45 -41.12 -23.59
N PRO A 8 55.54 -40.66 -22.72
CA PRO A 8 54.16 -41.13 -22.70
C PRO A 8 53.38 -40.61 -23.92
N THR A 9 52.63 -41.52 -24.55
CA THR A 9 51.69 -41.23 -25.63
C THR A 9 50.50 -40.40 -25.16
N PRO A 10 50.00 -39.45 -25.97
CA PRO A 10 48.88 -38.59 -25.60
C PRO A 10 47.56 -39.38 -25.56
N VAL A 11 46.91 -39.34 -24.40
CA VAL A 11 45.55 -39.88 -24.20
C VAL A 11 44.57 -38.98 -24.95
N GLY A 12 43.85 -39.57 -25.90
CA GLY A 12 42.79 -38.88 -26.66
C GLY A 12 41.68 -38.39 -25.74
N VAL A 13 41.55 -37.07 -25.63
CA VAL A 13 40.43 -36.40 -24.96
C VAL A 13 39.26 -36.37 -25.95
N GLU A 14 38.38 -37.38 -25.87
CA GLU A 14 37.09 -37.34 -26.54
C GLU A 14 36.27 -36.16 -26.00
N ARG A 15 36.10 -35.12 -26.83
CA ARG A 15 35.30 -33.95 -26.50
C ARG A 15 33.81 -34.33 -26.46
N GLY A 16 33.26 -34.46 -25.26
CA GLY A 16 31.82 -34.59 -25.01
C GLY A 16 31.03 -33.31 -25.27
N VAL A 17 30.86 -32.93 -26.55
CA VAL A 17 30.19 -31.68 -26.99
C VAL A 17 28.66 -31.79 -27.04
N SER A 18 28.06 -32.95 -26.73
CA SER A 18 26.63 -33.18 -27.00
C SER A 18 25.67 -33.01 -25.81
N LYS A 19 26.09 -32.55 -24.63
CA LYS A 19 25.20 -32.45 -23.43
C LYS A 19 24.72 -31.04 -23.08
N GLU A 20 25.28 -29.98 -23.65
CA GLU A 20 24.86 -28.61 -23.30
C GLU A 20 23.62 -28.12 -24.06
N ALA A 21 23.34 -28.66 -25.25
CA ALA A 21 22.18 -28.25 -26.05
C ALA A 21 20.82 -28.66 -25.42
N ASP A 22 20.78 -29.79 -24.71
CA ASP A 22 19.53 -30.29 -24.09
C ASP A 22 19.15 -29.55 -22.80
N LEU A 23 20.13 -29.00 -22.07
CA LEU A 23 19.88 -28.24 -20.84
C LEU A 23 19.18 -26.91 -21.10
N GLY A 24 19.40 -26.30 -22.27
CA GLY A 24 18.72 -25.07 -22.68
C GLY A 24 17.23 -25.29 -22.92
N SER A 25 16.86 -26.35 -23.64
CA SER A 25 15.47 -26.71 -23.98
C SER A 25 14.60 -26.89 -22.72
N SER A 26 15.12 -27.60 -21.72
CA SER A 26 14.40 -27.90 -20.47
C SER A 26 14.08 -26.64 -19.64
N ARG A 27 15.04 -25.70 -19.53
CA ARG A 27 14.82 -24.44 -18.77
C ARG A 27 13.75 -23.55 -19.40
N TRP A 28 13.74 -23.42 -20.73
CA TRP A 28 12.74 -22.63 -21.42
C TRP A 28 11.32 -23.19 -21.29
N GLN A 29 11.17 -24.52 -21.31
CA GLN A 29 9.88 -25.16 -21.06
C GLN A 29 9.39 -24.94 -19.62
N SER A 30 10.30 -25.01 -18.64
CA SER A 30 9.98 -24.72 -17.24
C SER A 30 9.50 -23.27 -17.03
N CYS A 31 10.19 -22.28 -17.59
CA CYS A 31 9.77 -20.87 -17.49
C CYS A 31 8.39 -20.59 -18.12
N LYS A 32 8.08 -21.23 -19.26
CA LYS A 32 6.76 -21.10 -19.90
C LYS A 32 5.64 -21.70 -19.04
N SER A 33 5.90 -22.83 -18.39
CA SER A 33 4.94 -23.47 -17.48
C SER A 33 4.62 -22.57 -16.28
N ILE A 34 5.66 -21.98 -15.67
CA ILE A 34 5.51 -21.07 -14.53
C ILE A 34 4.68 -19.84 -14.93
N GLY A 35 4.94 -19.25 -16.09
CA GLY A 35 4.17 -18.10 -16.58
C GLY A 35 2.68 -18.39 -16.81
N LYS A 36 2.34 -19.61 -17.25
CA LYS A 36 0.95 -20.05 -17.43
C LYS A 36 0.22 -20.19 -16.08
N GLU A 37 0.88 -20.78 -15.08
CA GLU A 37 0.31 -20.91 -13.74
C GLU A 37 0.12 -19.54 -13.06
N ILE A 38 1.09 -18.63 -13.20
CA ILE A 38 0.95 -17.25 -12.69
C ILE A 38 -0.22 -16.54 -13.36
N ARG A 39 -0.35 -16.64 -14.68
CA ARG A 39 -1.49 -16.04 -15.39
C ARG A 39 -2.82 -16.61 -14.91
N ARG A 40 -2.89 -17.92 -14.71
CA ARG A 40 -4.09 -18.60 -14.18
C ARG A 40 -4.43 -18.09 -12.78
N TYR A 41 -3.43 -17.98 -11.91
CA TYR A 41 -3.60 -17.44 -10.57
C TYR A 41 -4.05 -15.97 -10.59
N LEU A 42 -3.41 -15.11 -11.40
CA LEU A 42 -3.82 -13.72 -11.56
C LEU A 42 -5.24 -13.59 -12.12
N SER A 43 -5.65 -14.46 -13.04
CA SER A 43 -7.04 -14.48 -13.51
C SER A 43 -8.04 -14.90 -12.43
N THR A 44 -7.64 -15.70 -11.45
CA THR A 44 -8.52 -16.02 -10.30
C THR A 44 -8.61 -14.90 -9.26
N LEU A 45 -7.66 -13.95 -9.28
CA LEU A 45 -7.70 -12.76 -8.43
C LEU A 45 -8.54 -11.65 -9.05
N ASP A 46 -8.72 -11.66 -10.36
CA ASP A 46 -9.58 -10.72 -11.06
C ASP A 46 -11.06 -11.08 -10.83
N LEU A 47 -11.73 -10.29 -9.99
CA LEU A 47 -13.14 -10.49 -9.64
C LEU A 47 -14.10 -9.78 -10.61
N ARG A 48 -13.61 -9.16 -11.69
CA ARG A 48 -14.45 -8.45 -12.66
C ARG A 48 -15.40 -9.42 -13.37
N PHE A 49 -16.59 -8.92 -13.69
CA PHE A 49 -17.53 -9.67 -14.53
C PHE A 49 -16.98 -9.81 -15.96
N GLU A 50 -17.36 -10.90 -16.64
CA GLU A 50 -17.00 -11.09 -18.05
C GLU A 50 -17.69 -10.05 -18.94
N ASP A 51 -18.92 -9.64 -18.59
CA ASP A 51 -19.62 -8.55 -19.25
C ASP A 51 -19.24 -7.19 -18.64
N ALA A 52 -18.78 -6.29 -19.51
CA ALA A 52 -18.47 -4.91 -19.15
C ALA A 52 -19.69 -4.12 -18.68
N SER A 53 -20.89 -4.46 -19.17
CA SER A 53 -22.13 -3.78 -18.79
C SER A 53 -22.50 -4.09 -17.32
N GLU A 54 -22.39 -5.35 -16.91
CA GLU A 54 -22.55 -5.78 -15.51
C GLU A 54 -21.56 -5.08 -14.58
N GLU A 55 -20.31 -4.92 -15.00
CA GLU A 55 -19.29 -4.24 -14.19
C GLU A 55 -19.61 -2.76 -13.99
N VAL A 56 -20.16 -2.08 -14.99
CA VAL A 56 -20.61 -0.69 -14.86
C VAL A 56 -21.78 -0.60 -13.90
N ASN A 57 -22.80 -1.45 -14.05
CA ASN A 57 -23.98 -1.48 -13.17
C ASN A 57 -23.61 -1.80 -11.72
N PHE A 58 -22.72 -2.77 -11.51
CA PHE A 58 -22.21 -3.10 -10.19
C PHE A 58 -21.46 -1.92 -9.58
N LYS A 59 -20.58 -1.25 -10.35
CA LYS A 59 -19.85 -0.08 -9.87
C LYS A 59 -20.79 1.06 -9.47
N GLU A 60 -21.80 1.35 -10.29
CA GLU A 60 -22.82 2.36 -9.99
C GLU A 60 -23.59 2.02 -8.71
N SER A 61 -23.90 0.73 -8.48
CA SER A 61 -24.57 0.29 -7.25
C SER A 61 -23.75 0.54 -5.97
N LEU A 62 -22.42 0.55 -6.08
CA LEU A 62 -21.51 0.77 -4.95
C LEU A 62 -21.17 2.24 -4.69
N GLU A 63 -21.41 3.14 -5.67
CA GLU A 63 -20.89 4.51 -5.63
C GLU A 63 -21.33 5.26 -4.36
N ASN A 64 -22.62 5.18 -4.02
CA ASN A 64 -23.17 5.86 -2.85
C ASN A 64 -22.53 5.36 -1.55
N GLU A 65 -22.27 4.07 -1.43
CA GLU A 65 -21.61 3.50 -0.25
C GLU A 65 -20.16 3.94 -0.14
N VAL A 66 -19.42 3.96 -1.26
CA VAL A 66 -18.04 4.47 -1.30
C VAL A 66 -18.00 5.92 -0.83
N ILE A 67 -18.90 6.77 -1.34
CA ILE A 67 -18.95 8.18 -0.96
C ILE A 67 -19.31 8.32 0.51
N LEU A 68 -20.32 7.60 1.00
CA LEU A 68 -20.78 7.67 2.38
C LEU A 68 -19.70 7.23 3.37
N HIS A 69 -19.14 6.03 3.20
CA HIS A 69 -18.10 5.51 4.08
C HIS A 69 -16.80 6.30 3.97
N GLY A 70 -16.43 6.74 2.76
CA GLY A 70 -15.30 7.65 2.57
C GLY A 70 -15.51 8.99 3.27
N CYS A 71 -16.72 9.55 3.23
CA CYS A 71 -17.07 10.80 3.92
C CYS A 71 -16.95 10.65 5.44
N LEU A 72 -17.40 9.51 6.00
CA LEU A 72 -17.25 9.21 7.43
C LEU A 72 -15.77 9.05 7.82
N ALA A 73 -14.98 8.33 7.02
CA ALA A 73 -13.54 8.18 7.24
C ALA A 73 -12.82 9.54 7.20
N ALA A 74 -13.15 10.39 6.22
CA ALA A 74 -12.58 11.73 6.12
C ALA A 74 -12.98 12.63 7.28
N LEU A 75 -14.22 12.54 7.77
CA LEU A 75 -14.67 13.25 8.96
C LEU A 75 -13.86 12.83 10.19
N CYS A 76 -13.65 11.53 10.40
CA CYS A 76 -12.77 11.03 11.45
C CYS A 76 -11.35 11.60 11.31
N GLY A 77 -10.79 11.62 10.09
CA GLY A 77 -9.48 12.21 9.82
C GLY A 77 -9.40 13.70 10.17
N VAL A 78 -10.40 14.49 9.78
CA VAL A 78 -10.49 15.93 10.10
C VAL A 78 -10.56 16.18 11.61
N ILE A 79 -11.07 15.25 12.40
CA ILE A 79 -11.11 15.36 13.88
C ILE A 79 -9.80 14.87 14.50
N VAL A 80 -9.31 13.70 14.10
CA VAL A 80 -8.13 13.06 14.69
C VAL A 80 -6.85 13.87 14.42
N ILE A 81 -6.68 14.39 13.21
CA ILE A 81 -5.46 15.12 12.83
C ILE A 81 -5.24 16.35 13.75
N PRO A 82 -6.19 17.29 13.92
CA PRO A 82 -6.02 18.40 14.86
C PRO A 82 -5.86 17.95 16.31
N VAL A 83 -6.61 16.93 16.76
CA VAL A 83 -6.50 16.41 18.14
C VAL A 83 -5.09 15.87 18.42
N ALA A 84 -4.45 15.24 17.44
CA ALA A 84 -3.07 14.77 17.56
C ALA A 84 -2.06 15.93 17.46
N LEU A 85 -2.29 16.92 16.60
CA LEU A 85 -1.34 17.99 16.31
C LEU A 85 -1.34 19.12 17.33
N VAL A 86 -2.50 19.55 17.80
CA VAL A 86 -2.63 20.71 18.69
C VAL A 86 -1.78 20.54 19.95
N PRO A 87 -1.77 19.40 20.66
CA PRO A 87 -0.93 19.22 21.84
C PRO A 87 0.57 19.24 21.52
N VAL A 88 0.97 18.74 20.35
CA VAL A 88 2.36 18.76 19.89
C VAL A 88 2.80 20.20 19.66
N PHE A 89 2.04 20.97 18.88
CA PHE A 89 2.38 22.37 18.60
C PHE A 89 2.26 23.26 19.83
N ALA A 90 1.30 22.97 20.73
CA ALA A 90 1.15 23.67 22.01
C ALA A 90 2.43 23.58 22.86
N ARG A 91 3.16 22.46 22.80
CA ARG A 91 4.40 22.24 23.56
C ARG A 91 5.63 22.88 22.87
N GLU A 92 5.63 22.96 21.55
CA GLU A 92 6.76 23.43 20.75
C GLU A 92 6.65 24.93 20.34
N PHE A 93 5.85 25.73 21.09
CA PHE A 93 5.38 27.09 20.76
C PHE A 93 6.46 28.16 20.48
N SER A 94 7.74 27.86 20.68
CA SER A 94 8.86 28.75 20.33
C SER A 94 9.31 28.66 18.87
N PHE A 95 8.59 27.91 18.04
CA PHE A 95 8.95 27.66 16.66
C PHE A 95 8.77 28.91 15.75
N MET A 96 9.88 29.34 15.13
CA MET A 96 9.87 30.28 14.01
C MET A 96 9.92 29.47 12.71
N PHE A 97 8.98 29.74 11.80
CA PHE A 97 8.91 29.03 10.52
C PHE A 97 10.16 29.28 9.67
N ALA A 98 10.95 28.24 9.43
CA ALA A 98 12.16 28.29 8.62
C ALA A 98 12.20 27.11 7.65
N LEU A 99 12.51 27.36 6.36
CA LEU A 99 12.50 26.33 5.30
C LEU A 99 13.50 25.18 5.54
N GLY A 100 14.51 25.38 6.39
CA GLY A 100 15.46 24.33 6.79
C GLY A 100 15.15 23.66 8.14
N ASP A 101 14.11 24.11 8.85
CA ASP A 101 13.73 23.52 10.13
C ASP A 101 12.82 22.29 9.91
N VAL A 102 13.23 21.16 10.50
CA VAL A 102 12.52 19.89 10.52
C VAL A 102 11.10 20.05 11.04
N ARG A 103 10.90 20.92 12.03
CA ARG A 103 9.59 21.22 12.62
C ARG A 103 8.64 21.85 11.58
N SER A 104 9.16 22.73 10.73
CA SER A 104 8.41 23.30 9.59
C SER A 104 7.96 22.21 8.64
N GLY A 105 8.88 21.31 8.27
CA GLY A 105 8.59 20.22 7.34
C GLY A 105 7.51 19.27 7.88
N LEU A 106 7.56 18.95 9.16
CA LEU A 106 6.54 18.14 9.82
C LEU A 106 5.17 18.84 9.81
N LEU A 107 5.12 20.12 10.19
CA LEU A 107 3.89 20.92 10.15
C LEU A 107 3.30 21.00 8.75
N LEU A 108 4.14 21.29 7.74
CA LEU A 108 3.70 21.36 6.35
C LEU A 108 3.12 20.03 5.86
N THR A 109 3.77 18.92 6.22
CA THR A 109 3.29 17.58 5.86
C THR A 109 1.90 17.35 6.45
N TRP A 110 1.72 17.58 7.75
CA TRP A 110 0.42 17.43 8.41
C TRP A 110 -0.66 18.39 7.90
N CYS A 111 -0.32 19.67 7.65
CA CYS A 111 -1.24 20.63 7.05
C CYS A 111 -1.68 20.20 5.65
N SER A 112 -0.76 19.70 4.82
CA SER A 112 -1.08 19.20 3.49
C SER A 112 -2.02 18.00 3.55
N THR A 113 -1.78 17.08 4.49
CA THR A 113 -2.65 15.93 4.77
C THR A 113 -4.04 16.37 5.20
N PHE A 114 -4.13 17.33 6.12
CA PHE A 114 -5.41 17.89 6.54
C PHE A 114 -6.17 18.52 5.37
N ILE A 115 -5.50 19.28 4.50
CA ILE A 115 -6.11 19.89 3.31
C ILE A 115 -6.67 18.81 2.37
N VAL A 116 -5.92 17.74 2.09
CA VAL A 116 -6.36 16.64 1.21
C VAL A 116 -7.56 15.89 1.80
N VAL A 117 -7.56 15.62 3.11
CA VAL A 117 -8.69 14.95 3.77
C VAL A 117 -9.91 15.87 3.82
N LEU A 118 -9.72 17.16 4.12
CA LEU A 118 -10.80 18.15 4.13
C LEU A 118 -11.38 18.38 2.74
N SER A 119 -10.56 18.41 1.68
CA SER A 119 -11.04 18.56 0.31
C SER A 119 -11.89 17.35 -0.11
N TYR A 120 -11.48 16.13 0.27
CA TYR A 120 -12.30 14.94 0.06
C TYR A 120 -13.63 15.06 0.82
N LEU A 121 -13.62 15.41 2.10
CA LEU A 121 -14.83 15.57 2.93
C LEU A 121 -15.82 16.59 2.32
N ILE A 122 -15.33 17.77 1.92
CA ILE A 122 -16.19 18.82 1.35
C ILE A 122 -16.79 18.36 0.03
N THR A 123 -15.98 17.77 -0.86
CA THR A 123 -16.45 17.31 -2.17
C THR A 123 -17.43 16.14 -2.05
N SER A 124 -17.18 15.17 -1.15
CA SER A 124 -18.12 14.07 -0.87
C SER A 124 -19.42 14.56 -0.24
N ALA A 125 -19.36 15.53 0.68
CA ALA A 125 -20.56 16.15 1.25
C ALA A 125 -21.39 16.88 0.18
N LEU A 126 -20.75 17.65 -0.70
CA LEU A 126 -21.41 18.31 -1.83
C LEU A 126 -22.03 17.31 -2.81
N ARG A 127 -21.39 16.17 -3.03
CA ARG A 127 -21.93 15.06 -3.83
C ARG A 127 -23.20 14.49 -3.20
N LEU A 128 -23.18 14.20 -1.90
CA LEU A 128 -24.32 13.63 -1.18
C LEU A 128 -25.49 14.61 -1.05
N TRP A 129 -25.22 15.90 -0.80
CA TRP A 129 -26.27 16.91 -0.63
C TRP A 129 -26.82 17.48 -1.93
N LYS A 130 -25.97 17.82 -2.88
CA LYS A 130 -26.37 18.54 -4.11
C LYS A 130 -26.28 17.68 -5.38
N GLY A 131 -25.77 16.45 -5.28
CA GLY A 131 -25.56 15.60 -6.45
C GLY A 131 -24.48 16.13 -7.40
N TRP A 132 -23.58 17.00 -6.95
CA TRP A 132 -22.48 17.54 -7.78
C TRP A 132 -21.45 16.45 -8.13
N PHE A 133 -20.64 16.66 -9.17
CA PHE A 133 -19.57 15.74 -9.59
C PHE A 133 -20.01 14.29 -9.91
N LYS A 134 -21.19 14.10 -10.53
CA LYS A 134 -21.71 12.78 -10.98
C LYS A 134 -20.75 11.95 -11.82
N LYS A 135 -19.87 12.60 -12.59
CA LYS A 135 -18.97 11.93 -13.54
C LYS A 135 -17.63 11.51 -12.93
N TRP A 136 -17.39 11.85 -11.66
CA TRP A 136 -16.10 11.57 -11.02
C TRP A 136 -16.01 10.10 -10.59
N ASN A 137 -14.82 9.53 -10.71
CA ASN A 137 -14.55 8.20 -10.18
C ASN A 137 -14.25 8.30 -8.68
N TRP A 138 -15.30 8.31 -7.85
CA TRP A 138 -15.21 8.51 -6.40
C TRP A 138 -14.31 7.50 -5.70
N GLU A 139 -14.31 6.25 -6.15
CA GLU A 139 -13.42 5.22 -5.65
C GLU A 139 -11.94 5.59 -5.85
N LEU A 140 -11.57 6.03 -7.06
CA LEU A 140 -10.19 6.45 -7.34
C LEU A 140 -9.81 7.69 -6.55
N TYR A 141 -10.71 8.67 -6.45
CA TYR A 141 -10.46 9.88 -5.68
C TYR A 141 -10.25 9.58 -4.19
N PHE A 142 -11.08 8.70 -3.61
CA PHE A 142 -10.90 8.20 -2.25
C PHE A 142 -9.55 7.48 -2.09
N MET A 143 -9.20 6.59 -3.03
CA MET A 143 -7.95 5.85 -2.99
C MET A 143 -6.72 6.76 -3.07
N ILE A 144 -6.78 7.83 -3.88
CA ILE A 144 -5.71 8.83 -3.93
C ILE A 144 -5.59 9.55 -2.58
N SER A 145 -6.70 10.02 -2.00
CA SER A 145 -6.70 10.69 -0.69
C SER A 145 -6.20 9.78 0.43
N ALA A 146 -6.66 8.53 0.49
CA ALA A 146 -6.24 7.55 1.50
C ALA A 146 -4.75 7.16 1.33
N SER A 147 -4.29 7.01 0.10
CA SER A 147 -2.88 6.71 -0.18
C SER A 147 -1.96 7.88 0.14
N TYR A 148 -2.40 9.12 -0.13
CA TYR A 148 -1.68 10.31 0.31
C TYR A 148 -1.58 10.38 1.83
N TYR A 149 -2.69 10.09 2.54
CA TYR A 149 -2.69 10.00 3.99
C TYR A 149 -1.68 8.96 4.48
N ALA A 150 -1.70 7.74 3.94
CA ALA A 150 -0.76 6.66 4.28
C ALA A 150 0.71 7.05 4.02
N LEU A 151 0.99 7.64 2.85
CA LEU A 151 2.30 8.15 2.48
C LEU A 151 2.77 9.20 3.49
N SER A 152 1.90 10.16 3.80
CA SER A 152 2.21 11.25 4.72
C SER A 152 2.49 10.76 6.13
N LEU A 153 1.84 9.70 6.61
CA LEU A 153 2.15 9.10 7.92
C LEU A 153 3.60 8.62 8.01
N SER A 154 4.16 8.12 6.92
CA SER A 154 5.57 7.68 6.89
C SER A 154 6.50 8.88 7.03
N PHE A 155 6.26 9.96 6.27
CA PHE A 155 7.10 11.17 6.29
C PHE A 155 6.86 12.06 7.51
N ALA A 156 5.65 12.06 8.07
CA ALA A 156 5.26 12.85 9.22
C ALA A 156 5.63 12.19 10.55
N ASN A 157 6.80 11.55 10.58
CA ASN A 157 7.31 10.81 11.73
C ASN A 157 8.33 11.66 12.50
N PHE A 158 8.12 11.83 13.80
CA PHE A 158 9.02 12.59 14.67
C PHE A 158 10.42 11.99 14.74
N TRP A 159 10.56 10.67 14.65
CA TRP A 159 11.85 10.00 14.60
C TRP A 159 12.56 10.14 13.25
N HIS A 160 11.88 9.81 12.15
CA HIS A 160 12.55 9.73 10.84
C HIS A 160 12.78 11.09 10.17
N MET A 161 11.90 12.08 10.39
CA MET A 161 12.02 13.39 9.74
C MET A 161 13.32 14.13 10.09
N PRO A 162 13.79 14.20 11.36
CA PRO A 162 15.12 14.71 11.69
C PRO A 162 16.26 13.91 11.05
N LEU A 163 16.15 12.58 11.04
CA LEU A 163 17.20 11.71 10.49
C LEU A 163 17.38 11.92 8.99
N MET A 164 16.32 12.23 8.24
CA MET A 164 16.39 12.54 6.81
C MET A 164 17.26 13.77 6.50
N VAL A 165 17.39 14.69 7.45
CA VAL A 165 18.27 15.87 7.32
C VAL A 165 19.59 15.72 8.10
N GLY A 166 19.88 14.52 8.62
CA GLY A 166 21.10 14.24 9.37
C GLY A 166 21.12 14.80 10.80
N ILE A 167 19.96 15.13 11.38
CA ILE A 167 19.85 15.67 12.74
C ILE A 167 19.35 14.56 13.68
N ARG A 168 19.92 14.49 14.88
CA ARG A 168 19.48 13.54 15.92
C ARG A 168 18.08 13.93 16.45
N PRO A 169 17.09 13.03 16.47
CA PRO A 169 15.74 13.34 16.93
C PRO A 169 15.68 13.94 18.33
N GLU A 170 16.56 13.49 19.23
CA GLU A 170 16.64 13.95 20.62
C GLU A 170 17.10 15.41 20.75
N SER A 171 17.70 15.97 19.69
CA SER A 171 18.08 17.39 19.65
C SER A 171 16.96 18.29 19.11
N VAL A 172 15.98 17.71 18.41
CA VAL A 172 14.85 18.45 17.82
C VAL A 172 13.64 18.44 18.73
N TRP A 173 13.36 17.32 19.39
CA TRP A 173 12.15 17.11 20.17
C TRP A 173 12.45 17.05 21.66
N HIS A 174 11.64 17.75 22.47
CA HIS A 174 11.79 17.73 23.93
C HIS A 174 11.23 16.46 24.59
N HIS A 175 10.57 15.59 23.82
CA HIS A 175 9.94 14.36 24.29
C HIS A 175 10.53 13.15 23.56
N ASP A 176 10.33 11.96 24.12
CA ASP A 176 10.81 10.71 23.52
C ASP A 176 10.04 10.40 22.22
N ALA A 177 10.70 10.61 21.08
CA ALA A 177 10.12 10.39 19.75
C ALA A 177 10.06 8.91 19.34
N ARG A 178 10.67 7.98 20.10
CA ARG A 178 10.76 6.55 19.74
C ARG A 178 9.39 5.87 19.62
N GLY A 179 8.43 6.29 20.44
CA GLY A 179 7.07 5.74 20.40
C GLY A 179 6.31 6.03 19.09
N THR A 180 6.78 7.00 18.30
CA THR A 180 6.10 7.42 17.06
C THR A 180 6.22 6.40 15.93
N GLU A 181 7.28 5.59 15.92
CA GLU A 181 7.41 4.49 14.94
C GLU A 181 6.30 3.45 15.12
N VAL A 182 6.07 3.00 16.36
CA VAL A 182 5.01 2.03 16.67
C VAL A 182 3.62 2.61 16.37
N PHE A 183 3.42 3.89 16.68
CA PHE A 183 2.17 4.57 16.35
C PHE A 183 1.89 4.59 14.84
N ILE A 184 2.92 4.82 14.00
CA ILE A 184 2.75 4.84 12.55
C ILE A 184 2.39 3.46 11.99
N LEU A 185 3.00 2.40 12.50
CA LEU A 185 2.62 1.03 12.14
C LEU A 185 1.15 0.75 12.45
N LEU A 186 0.71 1.10 13.65
CA LEU A 186 -0.68 0.96 14.08
C LEU A 186 -1.63 1.85 13.26
N ALA A 187 -1.20 3.07 12.91
CA ALA A 187 -1.99 3.99 12.11
C ALA A 187 -2.13 3.50 10.67
N LEU A 188 -1.06 2.96 10.07
CA LEU A 188 -1.09 2.35 8.74
C LEU A 188 -1.96 1.09 8.72
N ASP A 189 -1.80 0.20 9.69
CA ASP A 189 -2.64 -1.00 9.82
C ASP A 189 -4.11 -0.64 10.04
N GLY A 190 -4.40 0.26 10.97
CA GLY A 190 -5.74 0.75 11.24
C GLY A 190 -6.37 1.41 10.01
N LEU A 191 -5.63 2.21 9.26
CA LEU A 191 -6.09 2.81 8.01
C LEU A 191 -6.43 1.72 6.97
N MET A 192 -5.51 0.80 6.72
CA MET A 192 -5.71 -0.26 5.72
C MET A 192 -6.88 -1.16 6.09
N THR A 193 -6.98 -1.53 7.37
CA THR A 193 -8.08 -2.33 7.91
C THR A 193 -9.41 -1.59 7.80
N CYS A 194 -9.47 -0.31 8.15
CA CYS A 194 -10.68 0.50 8.01
C CYS A 194 -11.12 0.61 6.54
N VAL A 195 -10.19 0.87 5.62
CA VAL A 195 -10.49 0.91 4.18
C VAL A 195 -10.99 -0.45 3.69
N ALA A 196 -10.29 -1.53 4.05
CA ALA A 196 -10.62 -2.90 3.66
C ALA A 196 -11.98 -3.39 4.18
N MET A 197 -12.40 -2.94 5.36
CA MET A 197 -13.67 -3.36 5.97
C MET A 197 -14.86 -2.49 5.60
N TYR A 198 -14.69 -1.17 5.56
CA TYR A 198 -15.83 -0.25 5.47
C TYR A 198 -16.03 0.37 4.10
N VAL A 199 -14.99 0.49 3.27
CA VAL A 199 -15.11 1.12 1.96
C VAL A 199 -15.12 0.03 0.89
N PRO A 200 -16.18 -0.08 0.08
CA PRO A 200 -16.24 -1.09 -0.97
C PRO A 200 -15.38 -0.70 -2.17
N VAL A 201 -14.07 -0.72 -1.95
CA VAL A 201 -13.04 -0.55 -2.99
C VAL A 201 -12.90 -1.89 -3.72
N ARG A 202 -12.84 -1.83 -5.05
CA ARG A 202 -12.56 -3.01 -5.86
C ARG A 202 -11.12 -3.46 -5.64
N ALA A 203 -10.90 -4.76 -5.56
CA ALA A 203 -9.60 -5.38 -5.33
C ALA A 203 -8.56 -4.96 -6.39
N CYS A 204 -9.02 -4.65 -7.61
CA CYS A 204 -8.17 -4.16 -8.70
C CYS A 204 -7.52 -2.79 -8.41
N ASN A 205 -8.11 -1.98 -7.52
CA ASN A 205 -7.56 -0.69 -7.08
C ASN A 205 -6.96 -0.77 -5.68
N LEU A 206 -7.40 -1.74 -4.87
CA LEU A 206 -7.02 -1.83 -3.46
C LEU A 206 -5.50 -1.91 -3.24
N TRP A 207 -4.75 -2.55 -4.16
CA TRP A 207 -3.29 -2.70 -4.05
C TRP A 207 -2.51 -1.37 -4.04
N ILE A 208 -3.11 -0.27 -4.51
CA ILE A 208 -2.49 1.06 -4.52
C ILE A 208 -2.17 1.51 -3.09
N LEU A 209 -3.10 1.31 -2.16
CA LEU A 209 -2.96 1.72 -0.76
C LEU A 209 -1.81 1.00 -0.02
N PRO A 210 -1.70 -0.35 -0.03
CA PRO A 210 -0.59 -1.03 0.60
C PRO A 210 0.74 -0.79 -0.11
N VAL A 211 0.77 -0.70 -1.43
CA VAL A 211 2.02 -0.38 -2.15
C VAL A 211 2.53 1.00 -1.77
N LEU A 212 1.67 2.02 -1.72
CA LEU A 212 2.10 3.36 -1.34
C LEU A 212 2.38 3.48 0.16
N GLY A 213 1.51 2.95 1.04
CA GLY A 213 1.67 3.05 2.49
C GLY A 213 2.81 2.19 3.05
N VAL A 214 2.82 0.88 2.74
CA VAL A 214 3.92 0.00 3.18
C VAL A 214 5.20 0.35 2.43
N GLY A 215 5.12 0.59 1.12
CA GLY A 215 6.28 0.91 0.31
C GLY A 215 7.01 2.17 0.79
N SER A 216 6.29 3.23 1.13
CA SER A 216 6.93 4.44 1.67
C SER A 216 7.60 4.22 3.01
N TYR A 217 6.97 3.44 3.90
CA TYR A 217 7.58 3.09 5.18
C TYR A 217 8.84 2.23 4.99
N LEU A 218 8.83 1.26 4.07
CA LEU A 218 10.01 0.45 3.74
C LEU A 218 11.14 1.30 3.14
N VAL A 219 10.82 2.21 2.22
CA VAL A 219 11.81 3.15 1.66
C VAL A 219 12.42 4.00 2.76
N LEU A 220 11.61 4.50 3.69
CA LEU A 220 12.07 5.27 4.84
C LEU A 220 13.00 4.45 5.73
N LEU A 221 12.60 3.22 6.10
CA LEU A 221 13.44 2.32 6.90
C LEU A 221 14.78 2.01 6.24
N MET A 222 14.81 1.84 4.92
CA MET A 222 16.08 1.64 4.19
C MET A 222 16.95 2.90 4.14
N ALA A 223 16.34 4.09 4.17
CA ALA A 223 17.05 5.35 4.05
C ALA A 223 17.66 5.85 5.39
N VAL A 224 16.94 5.70 6.50
CA VAL A 224 17.29 6.33 7.80
C VAL A 224 17.43 5.36 8.98
N ASP A 225 17.21 4.06 8.75
CA ASP A 225 17.19 2.98 9.76
C ASP A 225 16.02 3.09 10.76
N SER A 226 15.72 1.98 11.46
CA SER A 226 14.65 1.90 12.47
C SER A 226 15.12 2.40 13.84
N VAL A 227 14.20 2.83 14.71
CA VAL A 227 14.48 3.00 16.16
C VAL A 227 15.00 1.70 16.77
N PHE A 228 14.49 0.56 16.26
CA PHE A 228 14.77 -0.78 16.77
C PHE A 228 15.48 -1.62 15.70
N PRO A 229 16.78 -1.37 15.43
CA PRO A 229 17.48 -2.00 14.30
C PRO A 229 17.53 -3.53 14.40
N ASN A 230 17.57 -4.07 15.62
CA ASN A 230 17.54 -5.51 15.86
C ASN A 230 16.18 -6.14 15.49
N ASP A 231 15.08 -5.41 15.71
CA ASP A 231 13.71 -5.90 15.53
C ASP A 231 13.08 -5.47 14.19
N ARG A 232 13.81 -4.73 13.34
CA ARG A 232 13.32 -4.22 12.04
C ARG A 232 12.64 -5.29 11.18
N HIS A 233 13.18 -6.50 11.19
CA HIS A 233 12.68 -7.62 10.38
C HIS A 233 11.34 -8.13 10.92
N LEU A 234 11.17 -8.14 12.25
CA LEU A 234 9.91 -8.50 12.89
C LEU A 234 8.85 -7.43 12.61
N THR A 235 9.21 -6.14 12.71
CA THR A 235 8.33 -5.01 12.40
C THR A 235 7.85 -5.04 10.95
N VAL A 236 8.78 -5.20 10.00
CA VAL A 236 8.44 -5.31 8.57
C VAL A 236 7.60 -6.56 8.29
N GLY A 237 7.97 -7.70 8.88
CA GLY A 237 7.22 -8.94 8.75
C GLY A 237 5.79 -8.83 9.28
N ALA A 238 5.60 -8.19 10.44
CA ALA A 238 4.29 -7.94 11.03
C ALA A 238 3.44 -7.02 10.15
N LEU A 239 3.99 -5.90 9.68
CA LEU A 239 3.29 -4.98 8.79
C LEU A 239 2.85 -5.68 7.49
N LEU A 240 3.74 -6.43 6.85
CA LEU A 240 3.42 -7.19 5.63
C LEU A 240 2.34 -8.25 5.89
N ALA A 241 2.41 -8.96 7.01
CA ALA A 241 1.41 -9.96 7.39
C ALA A 241 0.03 -9.32 7.60
N LEU A 242 -0.04 -8.23 8.36
CA LEU A 242 -1.28 -7.50 8.65
C LEU A 242 -1.90 -6.91 7.36
N THR A 243 -1.08 -6.25 6.54
CA THR A 243 -1.52 -5.73 5.24
C THR A 243 -2.03 -6.83 4.30
N SER A 244 -1.39 -8.00 4.32
CA SER A 244 -1.82 -9.16 3.55
C SER A 244 -3.17 -9.71 4.04
N MET A 245 -3.36 -9.78 5.36
CA MET A 245 -4.63 -10.17 5.96
C MET A 245 -5.75 -9.18 5.63
N ALA A 246 -5.49 -7.87 5.73
CA ALA A 246 -6.45 -6.83 5.37
C ALA A 246 -6.83 -6.90 3.88
N SER A 247 -5.84 -7.07 2.99
CA SER A 247 -6.05 -7.19 1.55
C SER A 247 -6.85 -8.45 1.18
N ASN A 248 -6.52 -9.59 1.80
CA ASN A 248 -7.29 -10.83 1.63
C ASN A 248 -8.72 -10.70 2.19
N GLY A 249 -8.90 -10.00 3.31
CA GLY A 249 -10.21 -9.69 3.88
C GLY A 249 -11.08 -8.87 2.92
N ALA A 250 -10.52 -7.78 2.37
CA ALA A 250 -11.20 -6.95 1.39
C ALA A 250 -11.56 -7.73 0.11
N TRP A 251 -10.65 -8.57 -0.40
CA TRP A 251 -10.91 -9.41 -1.56
C TRP A 251 -12.07 -10.38 -1.31
N ARG A 252 -12.11 -11.04 -0.14
CA ARG A 252 -13.23 -11.91 0.24
C ARG A 252 -14.54 -11.15 0.38
N ASN A 253 -14.50 -9.94 0.95
CA ASN A 253 -15.65 -9.07 1.10
C ASN A 253 -16.21 -8.67 -0.27
N GLU A 254 -15.36 -8.23 -1.20
CA GLU A 254 -15.78 -7.90 -2.57
C GLU A 254 -16.40 -9.11 -3.26
N LYS A 255 -15.74 -10.28 -3.19
CA LYS A 255 -16.27 -11.51 -3.77
C LYS A 255 -17.68 -11.82 -3.27
N SER A 256 -17.89 -11.79 -1.95
CA SER A 256 -19.21 -12.03 -1.36
C SER A 256 -20.25 -10.98 -1.79
N ARG A 257 -19.84 -9.72 -1.94
CA ARG A 257 -20.74 -8.66 -2.43
C ARG A 257 -21.17 -8.89 -3.87
N ARG A 258 -20.26 -9.30 -4.75
CA ARG A 258 -20.56 -9.63 -6.16
C ARG A 258 -21.52 -10.80 -6.26
N GLU A 259 -21.30 -11.86 -5.48
CA GLU A 259 -22.20 -13.03 -5.42
C GLU A 259 -23.62 -12.64 -4.96
N LYS A 260 -23.72 -11.80 -3.90
CA LYS A 260 -25.01 -11.29 -3.42
C LYS A 260 -25.73 -10.43 -4.46
N TRP A 261 -24.98 -9.57 -5.16
CA TRP A 261 -25.53 -8.71 -6.20
C TRP A 261 -26.08 -9.53 -7.37
N GLN A 262 -25.34 -10.54 -7.85
CA GLN A 262 -25.83 -11.46 -8.89
C GLN A 262 -27.06 -12.26 -8.44
N ALA A 263 -27.10 -12.71 -7.19
CA ALA A 263 -28.26 -13.42 -6.66
C ALA A 263 -29.52 -12.54 -6.64
N LEU A 264 -29.38 -11.25 -6.30
CA LEU A 264 -30.49 -10.29 -6.33
C LEU A 264 -31.02 -10.06 -7.75
N LEU A 265 -30.14 -9.94 -8.75
CA LEU A 265 -30.56 -9.80 -10.14
C LEU A 265 -31.37 -11.00 -10.63
N ARG A 266 -30.93 -12.22 -10.32
CA ARG A 266 -31.66 -13.45 -10.70
C ARG A 266 -33.05 -13.54 -10.08
N VAL A 267 -33.23 -13.01 -8.87
CA VAL A 267 -34.56 -12.97 -8.22
C VAL A 267 -35.46 -11.98 -8.94
N LEU A 268 -34.94 -10.79 -9.29
CA LEU A 268 -35.69 -9.79 -10.04
C LEU A 268 -36.10 -10.30 -11.44
N GLU A 269 -35.21 -11.01 -12.13
CA GLU A 269 -35.51 -11.65 -13.43
C GLU A 269 -36.58 -12.75 -13.36
N GLN A 270 -36.79 -13.36 -12.19
CA GLN A 270 -37.83 -14.39 -11.99
C GLN A 270 -39.20 -13.79 -11.67
N GLU A 271 -39.26 -12.52 -11.27
CA GLU A 271 -40.50 -11.82 -10.96
C GLU A 271 -41.13 -11.12 -12.18
N GLU A 272 -40.37 -10.96 -13.27
CA GLU A 272 -40.82 -10.41 -14.57
C GLU A 272 -41.42 -11.48 -15.50
#